data_AF-A0A519H2R4-F1
#
_entry.id   AF-A0A519H2R4-F1
#
_cell.length_a   1.000
_cell.length_b   1.000
_cell.length_c   1.000
_cell.angle_alpha   90.00
_cell.angle_beta   90.00
_cell.angle_gamma   90.00
#
_symmetry.space_group_name_H-M   'P 1'
#
loop_
_entity.id
_entity.type
_entity.pdbx_description
1 polymer ?
#
loop_
_entity_poly.entity_id
_entity_poly.type
_entity_poly.pdbx_seq_one_letter_code
_entity_poly.pdbx_strand_id
1 'polypeptide(L)'
;GYHRAAEALLLGEPFMAEAALEVGLVNRVVPPTEANGIAQTQARKLAAKPLSALVETKRLMKLSQQAAVQERIVVEGASFGAAMRSPAAKEAFTAFMEKRKPDFSKV
;
A
#
# COMPACT_ATOMS: atom_id res chain seq x y z
N GLY A 1 10.47 -7.37 -3.27
CA GLY A 1 10.36 -8.85 -3.40
C GLY A 1 9.60 -9.43 -2.21
N TYR A 2 9.23 -10.71 -2.26
CA TYR A 2 8.34 -11.36 -1.26
C TYR A 2 8.78 -11.14 0.20
N HIS A 3 10.05 -11.35 0.53
CA HIS A 3 10.53 -11.24 1.91
C HIS A 3 10.28 -9.85 2.54
N ARG A 4 10.63 -8.78 1.82
CA ARG A 4 10.39 -7.39 2.28
C ARG A 4 8.90 -7.06 2.40
N ALA A 5 8.08 -7.62 1.49
CA ALA A 5 6.63 -7.45 1.57
C ALA A 5 6.03 -8.21 2.76
N ALA A 6 6.48 -9.44 3.01
CA ALA A 6 6.04 -10.25 4.15
C ALA A 6 6.41 -9.60 5.48
N GLU A 7 7.65 -9.11 5.61
CA GLU A 7 8.09 -8.33 6.79
C GLU A 7 7.17 -7.15 7.06
N ALA A 8 6.92 -6.31 6.04
CA ALA A 8 6.06 -5.13 6.18
C ALA A 8 4.60 -5.48 6.51
N LEU A 9 4.02 -6.50 5.86
CA LEU A 9 2.61 -6.86 6.02
C LEU A 9 2.33 -7.64 7.30
N LEU A 10 3.26 -8.49 7.75
CA LEU A 10 3.07 -9.35 8.92
C LEU A 10 3.43 -8.64 10.22
N LEU A 11 4.50 -7.82 10.23
CA LEU A 11 4.93 -7.10 11.43
C LEU A 11 4.21 -5.75 11.58
N GLY A 12 3.79 -5.13 10.48
CA GLY A 12 3.11 -3.84 10.50
C GLY A 12 3.95 -2.69 11.04
N GLU A 13 5.28 -2.85 11.07
CA GLU A 13 6.20 -1.84 11.59
C GLU A 13 6.43 -0.70 10.59
N PRO A 14 6.50 0.56 11.05
CA PRO A 14 6.83 1.68 10.18
C PRO A 14 8.28 1.60 9.71
N PHE A 15 8.53 1.97 8.46
CA PHE A 15 9.87 2.06 7.89
C PHE A 15 10.13 3.43 7.26
N MET A 16 11.41 3.77 7.13
CA MET A 16 11.84 5.08 6.61
C MET A 16 11.72 5.17 5.08
N ALA A 17 11.70 6.40 4.56
CA ALA A 17 11.52 6.65 3.13
C ALA A 17 12.65 6.05 2.27
N GLU A 18 13.86 5.95 2.82
CA GLU A 18 15.03 5.34 2.19
C GLU A 18 14.81 3.85 1.95
N ALA A 19 14.25 3.13 2.93
CA ALA A 19 13.88 1.73 2.77
C ALA A 19 12.79 1.56 1.72
N ALA A 20 11.82 2.49 1.66
CA ALA A 20 10.80 2.51 0.61
C ALA A 20 11.40 2.66 -0.79
N LEU A 21 12.45 3.48 -0.92
CA LEU A 21 13.16 3.69 -2.19
C LEU A 21 13.97 2.45 -2.58
N GLU A 22 14.70 1.86 -1.64
CA GLU A 22 15.52 0.67 -1.86
C GLU A 22 14.70 -0.52 -2.38
N VAL A 23 13.48 -0.72 -1.85
CA VAL A 23 12.59 -1.80 -2.27
C VAL A 23 11.76 -1.46 -3.52
N GLY A 24 11.90 -0.24 -4.06
CA GLY A 24 11.18 0.22 -5.25
C GLY A 24 9.71 0.59 -5.01
N LEU A 25 9.31 0.83 -3.76
CA LEU A 25 7.95 1.28 -3.42
C LEU A 25 7.72 2.75 -3.84
N VAL A 26 8.78 3.57 -3.75
CA VAL A 26 8.77 4.97 -4.21
C VAL A 26 9.88 5.20 -5.22
N ASN A 27 9.71 6.19 -6.09
CA ASN A 27 10.69 6.51 -7.14
C ASN A 27 11.74 7.53 -6.70
N ARG A 28 11.51 8.27 -5.60
CA ARG A 28 12.39 9.34 -5.13
C ARG A 28 12.09 9.72 -3.68
N VAL A 29 13.15 10.05 -2.93
CA VAL A 29 13.08 10.69 -1.61
C VAL A 29 13.63 12.12 -1.74
N VAL A 30 12.95 13.09 -1.15
CA VAL A 30 13.30 14.52 -1.17
C VAL A 30 12.96 15.15 0.18
N PRO A 31 13.47 16.34 0.51
CA PRO A 31 13.05 17.07 1.70
C PRO A 31 11.52 17.25 1.75
N PRO A 32 10.89 17.18 2.94
CA PRO A 32 9.43 17.27 3.06
C PRO A 32 8.83 18.54 2.44
N THR A 33 9.56 19.65 2.51
CA THR A 33 9.17 20.96 1.95
C THR A 33 9.16 20.98 0.42
N GLU A 34 9.85 20.05 -0.25
CA GLU A 34 10.01 20.02 -1.71
C GLU A 34 9.11 18.97 -2.39
N ALA A 35 8.59 18.00 -1.64
CA ALA A 35 7.85 16.85 -2.17
C ALA A 35 6.72 17.25 -3.13
N ASN A 36 5.88 18.21 -2.72
CA ASN A 36 4.77 18.68 -3.54
C ASN A 36 5.26 19.40 -4.81
N GLY A 37 6.29 20.25 -4.70
CA GLY A 37 6.86 20.97 -5.85
C GLY A 37 7.43 20.04 -6.92
N ILE A 38 8.12 18.98 -6.50
CA ILE A 38 8.63 17.95 -7.39
C ILE A 38 7.49 17.14 -8.02
N ALA A 39 6.50 16.71 -7.23
CA ALA A 39 5.34 15.97 -7.74
C ALA A 39 4.59 16.76 -8.82
N GLN A 40 4.31 18.04 -8.58
CA GLN A 40 3.66 18.93 -9.54
C GLN A 40 4.50 19.12 -10.81
N THR A 41 5.82 19.21 -10.67
CA THR A 41 6.72 19.30 -11.83
C THR A 41 6.67 18.03 -12.69
N GLN A 42 6.62 16.84 -12.09
CA GLN A 42 6.45 15.60 -12.85
C GLN A 42 5.06 15.51 -13.51
N ALA A 43 4.01 15.93 -12.78
CA ALA A 43 2.65 15.97 -13.33
C ALA A 43 2.56 16.87 -14.57
N ARG A 44 3.17 18.07 -14.53
CA ARG A 44 3.25 18.97 -15.69
C ARG A 44 3.98 18.34 -16.88
N LYS A 45 5.05 17.58 -16.64
CA LYS A 45 5.77 16.84 -17.71
C LYS A 45 4.90 15.76 -18.36
N LEU A 46 4.04 15.10 -17.59
CA LEU A 46 3.09 14.13 -18.13
C LEU A 46 1.95 14.83 -18.88
N ALA A 47 1.41 15.92 -18.32
CA ALA A 47 0.31 16.68 -18.95
C ALA A 47 0.69 17.28 -20.31
N ALA A 48 1.98 17.55 -20.54
CA ALA A 48 2.48 18.04 -21.84
C ALA A 48 2.62 16.94 -22.92
N LYS A 49 2.29 15.68 -22.62
CA LYS A 49 2.40 14.55 -23.56
C LYS A 49 1.02 14.14 -24.10
N PRO A 50 0.95 13.45 -25.25
CA PRO A 50 -0.31 12.92 -25.76
C PRO A 50 -0.97 11.97 -24.74
N LEU A 51 -2.18 12.32 -24.30
CA LEU A 51 -2.90 11.56 -23.26
C LEU A 51 -3.16 10.12 -23.68
N SER A 52 -3.55 9.88 -24.93
CA SER A 52 -3.82 8.53 -25.47
C SER A 52 -2.59 7.62 -25.36
N ALA A 53 -1.40 8.13 -25.70
CA ALA A 53 -0.16 7.37 -25.60
C ALA A 53 0.19 7.04 -24.14
N LEU A 54 -0.01 7.98 -23.21
CA LEU A 54 0.23 7.75 -21.77
C LEU A 54 -0.71 6.70 -21.19
N VAL A 55 -2.01 6.81 -21.51
CA VAL A 55 -3.02 5.85 -21.05
C VAL A 55 -2.73 4.46 -21.59
N GLU A 56 -2.46 4.34 -22.89
CA GLU A 56 -2.20 3.03 -23.52
C GLU A 56 -0.91 2.41 -23.00
N THR A 57 0.15 3.20 -22.82
CA THR A 57 1.41 2.73 -22.22
C THR A 57 1.17 2.19 -20.81
N LYS A 58 0.47 2.95 -19.97
CA LYS A 58 0.14 2.54 -18.59
C LYS A 58 -0.74 1.29 -18.56
N ARG A 59 -1.67 1.16 -19.51
CA ARG A 59 -2.54 -0.02 -19.66
C ARG A 59 -1.70 -1.25 -20.00
N LEU A 60 -0.86 -1.18 -21.03
CA LEU A 60 -0.01 -2.30 -21.46
C LEU A 60 0.96 -2.74 -20.36
N MET A 61 1.58 -1.80 -19.64
CA MET A 61 2.46 -2.11 -18.50
C MET A 61 1.76 -2.89 -17.38
N LYS A 62 0.46 -2.66 -17.15
CA LYS A 62 -0.31 -3.30 -16.08
C LYS A 62 -1.10 -4.52 -16.53
N LEU A 63 -1.24 -4.72 -17.84
CA LEU A 63 -2.19 -5.67 -18.43
C LEU A 63 -1.96 -7.10 -17.94
N SER A 64 -0.70 -7.54 -17.84
CA SER A 64 -0.35 -8.91 -17.45
C SER A 64 -0.76 -9.28 -16.02
N GLN A 65 -0.85 -8.29 -15.13
CA GLN A 65 -1.16 -8.51 -13.71
C GLN A 65 -2.61 -8.13 -13.37
N GLN A 66 -3.33 -7.45 -14.26
CA GLN A 66 -4.62 -6.84 -13.95
C GLN A 66 -5.66 -7.85 -13.46
N ALA A 67 -5.81 -8.98 -14.17
CA ALA A 67 -6.79 -10.00 -13.81
C ALA A 67 -6.47 -10.65 -12.45
N ALA A 68 -5.20 -11.01 -12.23
CA ALA A 68 -4.75 -11.59 -10.97
C ALA A 68 -4.95 -10.62 -9.80
N VAL A 69 -4.63 -9.33 -9.97
CA VAL A 69 -4.85 -8.30 -8.95
C VAL A 69 -6.34 -8.14 -8.63
N GLN A 70 -7.21 -8.10 -9.64
CA GLN A 70 -8.65 -8.01 -9.42
C GLN A 70 -9.20 -9.21 -8.64
N GLU A 71 -8.78 -10.42 -9.00
CA GLU A 71 -9.14 -11.64 -8.28
C GLU A 71 -8.65 -11.60 -6.82
N ARG A 72 -7.39 -11.19 -6.60
CA ARG A 72 -6.84 -11.09 -5.23
C ARG A 72 -7.60 -10.09 -4.38
N ILE A 73 -7.99 -8.93 -4.91
CA ILE A 73 -8.82 -7.95 -4.18
C ILE A 73 -10.14 -8.57 -3.70
N VAL A 74 -10.80 -9.38 -4.53
CA VAL A 74 -12.05 -10.06 -4.16
C VAL A 74 -11.80 -11.07 -3.04
N VAL A 75 -10.74 -11.88 -3.15
CA VAL A 75 -10.36 -12.88 -2.12
C VAL A 75 -9.97 -12.21 -0.80
N GLU A 76 -9.21 -11.12 -0.87
CA GLU A 76 -8.81 -10.31 0.29
C GLU A 76 -10.03 -9.68 0.97
N GLY A 77 -10.97 -9.13 0.20
CA GLY A 77 -12.20 -8.56 0.74
C GLY A 77 -13.04 -9.57 1.53
N ALA A 78 -13.18 -10.80 1.02
CA ALA A 78 -13.86 -11.88 1.72
C ALA A 78 -13.13 -12.27 3.03
N SER A 79 -11.81 -12.40 2.96
CA SER A 79 -10.97 -12.74 4.11
C SER A 79 -11.01 -11.65 5.18
N PHE A 80 -10.92 -10.39 4.78
CA PHE A 80 -11.00 -9.23 5.66
C PHE A 80 -12.37 -9.14 6.35
N GLY A 81 -13.46 -9.32 5.59
CA GLY A 81 -14.81 -9.34 6.16
C GLY A 81 -15.03 -10.46 7.18
N ALA A 82 -14.41 -11.63 6.97
CA ALA A 82 -14.41 -12.71 7.96
C ALA A 82 -13.55 -12.36 9.20
N ALA A 83 -12.35 -11.84 9.00
CA ALA A 83 -11.43 -11.46 10.06
C ALA A 83 -12.01 -10.37 10.99
N MET A 84 -12.77 -9.41 10.44
CA MET A 84 -13.45 -8.37 11.21
C MET A 84 -14.48 -8.91 12.23
N ARG A 85 -14.98 -10.13 12.03
CA ARG A 85 -15.90 -10.80 12.96
C ARG A 85 -15.18 -11.71 13.97
N SER A 86 -13.85 -11.85 13.85
CA SER A 86 -13.06 -12.70 14.73
C SER A 86 -12.96 -12.09 16.14
N PRO A 87 -12.71 -12.94 17.16
CA PRO A 87 -12.40 -12.43 18.50
C PRO A 87 -11.16 -11.52 18.50
N ALA A 88 -10.20 -11.74 17.58
CA ALA A 88 -8.98 -10.95 17.47
C ALA A 88 -9.29 -9.51 17.06
N ALA A 89 -10.16 -9.34 16.05
CA ALA A 89 -10.60 -8.01 15.64
C ALA A 89 -11.34 -7.31 16.78
N LYS A 90 -12.24 -8.01 17.47
CA LYS A 90 -12.97 -7.45 18.62
C LYS A 90 -12.02 -6.96 19.72
N GLU A 91 -11.01 -7.74 20.07
CA GLU A 91 -9.99 -7.36 21.04
C GLU A 91 -9.17 -6.16 20.55
N ALA A 92 -8.71 -6.17 19.30
CA ALA A 92 -7.95 -5.06 18.74
C ALA A 92 -8.73 -3.73 18.78
N PHE A 93 -10.01 -3.73 18.39
CA PHE A 93 -10.86 -2.54 18.46
C PHE A 93 -11.14 -2.10 19.91
N THR A 94 -11.41 -3.05 20.80
CA THR A 94 -11.67 -2.76 22.22
C THR A 94 -10.44 -2.12 22.87
N ALA A 95 -9.26 -2.72 22.68
CA ALA A 95 -8.01 -2.22 23.19
C ALA A 95 -7.67 -0.82 22.65
N PHE A 96 -7.92 -0.58 21.35
CA PHE A 96 -7.74 0.71 20.73
C PHE A 96 -8.65 1.80 21.35
N MET A 97 -9.95 1.49 21.51
CA MET A 97 -10.91 2.41 22.14
C MET A 97 -10.57 2.70 23.61
N GLU A 98 -10.09 1.70 24.33
CA GLU A 98 -9.66 1.79 25.73
C GLU A 98 -8.24 2.35 25.90
N LYS A 99 -7.54 2.66 24.80
CA LYS A 99 -6.13 3.13 24.78
C LYS A 99 -5.16 2.22 25.54
N ARG A 100 -5.41 0.91 25.51
CA ARG A 100 -4.52 -0.12 26.07
C ARG A 100 -3.87 -0.95 24.96
N LYS A 101 -2.84 -1.71 25.31
CA LYS A 101 -2.26 -2.69 24.39
C LYS A 101 -3.23 -3.87 24.24
N PRO A 102 -3.47 -4.36 23.00
CA PRO A 102 -4.29 -5.55 22.79
C PRO A 102 -3.58 -6.81 23.32
N ASP A 103 -4.35 -7.73 23.89
CA ASP A 103 -3.88 -9.03 24.37
C ASP A 103 -4.57 -10.17 23.61
N PHE A 104 -3.81 -10.79 22.72
CA PHE A 104 -4.29 -11.90 21.89
C PHE A 104 -4.04 -13.29 22.50
N SER A 105 -3.55 -13.39 23.74
CA SER A 105 -3.16 -14.68 24.36
C SER A 105 -4.30 -15.66 24.60
N LYS A 106 -5.56 -15.19 24.55
CA LYS A 106 -6.78 -15.97 24.82
C LYS A 106 -7.79 -15.93 23.67
N VAL A 107 -7.35 -15.50 22.50
CA VAL A 107 -8.16 -15.21 21.32
C VAL A 107 -7.94 -16.27 20.24
#